data_AF-A0A2H9U2V0-F1
#
_entry.id   AF-A0A2H9U2V0-F1
#
_cell.length_a   1.000
_cell.length_b   1.000
_cell.length_c   1.000
_cell.angle_alpha   90.00
_cell.angle_beta   90.00
_cell.angle_gamma   90.00
#
_symmetry.space_group_name_H-M   'P 1'
#
loop_
_entity.id
_entity.type
_entity.pdbx_description
1 polymer ?
#
loop_
_entity_poly.entity_id
_entity_poly.type
_entity_poly.pdbx_seq_one_letter_code
_entity_poly.pdbx_strand_id
1 'polypeptide(L)' 'MTVYECCEAVRAAYSQIGSGELGYIPQAIASSVRALNAVAADERVPSELRAQAAYAAANLLISDHQDA' A
#
# COMPACT_ATOMS: atom_id res chain seq x y z
N MET A 1 -12.88 -1.88 -1.30
CA MET A 1 -12.27 -2.76 -2.33
C MET A 1 -12.01 -4.11 -1.71
N THR A 2 -12.38 -5.17 -2.39
CA THR A 2 -12.03 -6.56 -2.09
C THR A 2 -10.85 -7.01 -2.97
N VAL A 3 -10.17 -8.09 -2.61
CA VAL A 3 -9.05 -8.64 -3.41
C VAL A 3 -9.44 -8.89 -4.87
N TYR A 4 -10.68 -9.31 -5.13
CA TYR A 4 -11.16 -9.62 -6.49
C TYR A 4 -11.31 -8.36 -7.37
N GLU A 5 -11.53 -7.21 -6.76
CA GLU A 5 -11.68 -5.91 -7.43
C GLU A 5 -10.32 -5.25 -7.74
N CYS A 6 -9.22 -5.75 -7.16
CA CYS A 6 -7.88 -5.21 -7.39
C CYS A 6 -7.31 -5.60 -8.78
N CYS A 7 -6.22 -4.96 -9.20
CA CYS A 7 -5.52 -5.36 -10.42
C CYS A 7 -4.81 -6.72 -10.27
N GLU A 8 -4.35 -7.29 -11.39
CA GLU A 8 -3.66 -8.59 -11.40
C GLU A 8 -2.46 -8.63 -10.46
N ALA A 9 -1.62 -7.58 -10.47
CA ALA A 9 -0.42 -7.51 -9.63
C ALA A 9 -0.74 -7.64 -8.12
N VAL A 10 -1.84 -7.02 -7.66
CA VAL A 10 -2.26 -7.13 -6.25
C VAL A 10 -2.78 -8.54 -5.95
N ARG A 11 -3.54 -9.15 -6.85
CA ARG A 11 -4.03 -10.54 -6.68
C ARG A 11 -2.88 -11.55 -6.65
N ALA A 12 -1.88 -11.37 -7.51
CA ALA A 12 -0.67 -12.21 -7.52
C ALA A 12 0.10 -12.09 -6.20
N ALA A 13 0.40 -10.87 -5.76
CA ALA A 13 1.08 -10.63 -4.48
C ALA A 13 0.30 -11.20 -3.29
N TYR A 14 -1.04 -11.04 -3.27
CA TYR A 14 -1.90 -11.65 -2.26
C TYR A 14 -1.77 -13.18 -2.24
N SER A 15 -1.80 -13.83 -3.40
CA SER A 15 -1.63 -15.29 -3.52
C SER A 15 -0.26 -15.75 -3.03
N GLN A 16 0.80 -14.99 -3.34
CA GLN A 16 2.17 -15.31 -2.93
C GLN A 16 2.38 -15.13 -1.42
N ILE A 17 1.73 -14.14 -0.80
CA ILE A 17 1.72 -13.98 0.66
C ILE A 17 0.95 -15.15 1.29
N GLY A 18 -0.20 -15.51 0.74
CA GLY A 18 -1.03 -16.63 1.24
C GLY A 18 -0.37 -18.01 1.09
N SER A 19 0.49 -18.20 0.10
CA SER A 19 1.27 -19.43 -0.10
C SER A 19 2.55 -19.50 0.74
N GLY A 20 2.97 -18.39 1.36
CA GLY A 20 4.24 -18.27 2.08
C GLY A 20 5.46 -18.04 1.18
N GLU A 21 5.27 -17.84 -0.13
CA GLU A 21 6.35 -17.48 -1.06
C GLU A 21 6.87 -16.06 -0.77
N LEU A 22 5.97 -15.13 -0.43
CA LEU A 22 6.31 -13.82 0.09
C LEU A 22 5.97 -13.73 1.58
N GLY A 23 6.80 -13.01 2.33
CA GLY A 23 6.56 -12.76 3.75
C GLY A 23 5.42 -11.77 3.98
N TYR A 24 4.51 -12.10 4.89
CA TYR A 24 3.55 -11.15 5.42
C TYR A 24 4.24 -10.16 6.38
N ILE A 25 3.91 -8.88 6.28
CA ILE A 25 4.39 -7.84 7.19
C ILE A 25 3.27 -7.55 8.20
N PRO A 26 3.43 -7.89 9.50
CA PRO A 26 2.40 -7.67 10.51
C PRO A 26 2.03 -6.18 10.69
N GLN A 27 3.01 -5.28 10.53
CA GLN A 27 2.77 -3.83 10.52
C GLN A 27 2.29 -3.36 9.14
N ALA A 28 1.08 -3.78 8.77
CA ALA A 28 0.51 -3.59 7.44
C ALA A 28 0.23 -2.11 7.11
N ILE A 29 -0.19 -1.31 8.09
CA ILE A 29 -0.42 0.13 7.91
C ILE A 29 0.91 0.82 7.66
N ALA A 30 1.92 0.57 8.50
CA ALA A 30 3.25 1.15 8.32
C ALA A 30 3.89 0.71 6.99
N SER A 31 3.73 -0.55 6.60
CA SER A 31 4.16 -1.07 5.30
C SER A 31 3.51 -0.29 4.15
N SER A 32 2.20 -0.10 4.20
CA SER A 32 1.44 0.63 3.18
C SER A 32 1.84 2.10 3.10
N VAL A 33 1.98 2.77 4.25
CA VAL A 33 2.43 4.18 4.33
C VAL A 33 3.84 4.33 3.73
N ARG A 34 4.77 3.41 4.01
CA ARG A 34 6.12 3.47 3.41
C ARG A 34 6.09 3.37 1.89
N ALA A 35 5.30 2.44 1.35
CA ALA A 35 5.17 2.27 -0.10
C ALA A 35 4.55 3.52 -0.75
N LEU A 36 3.46 4.05 -0.17
CA LEU A 36 2.80 5.27 -0.65
C LEU A 36 3.71 6.50 -0.55
N ASN A 37 4.47 6.63 0.54
CA ASN A 37 5.44 7.71 0.70
C ASN A 37 6.57 7.64 -0.34
N ALA A 38 7.06 6.44 -0.67
CA ALA A 38 8.05 6.26 -1.74
C ALA A 38 7.51 6.72 -3.10
N VAL A 39 6.25 6.40 -3.43
CA VAL A 39 5.59 6.88 -4.65
C VAL A 39 5.41 8.41 -4.62
N ALA A 40 4.95 8.97 -3.49
CA ALA A 40 4.73 10.40 -3.35
C ALA A 40 6.02 11.23 -3.47
N ALA A 41 7.16 10.70 -3.02
CA ALA A 41 8.46 11.38 -3.04
C ALA A 41 9.22 11.22 -4.37
N ASP A 42 8.84 10.30 -5.26
CA ASP A 42 9.58 10.02 -6.49
C ASP A 42 9.21 10.99 -7.63
N GLU A 43 10.08 11.95 -7.94
CA GLU A 43 9.84 12.96 -8.98
C GLU A 43 9.64 12.40 -10.40
N ARG A 44 9.96 11.13 -10.63
CA ARG A 44 9.68 10.43 -11.91
C ARG A 44 8.20 10.07 -12.06
N VAL A 45 7.44 10.06 -10.95
CA VAL A 45 6.01 9.76 -10.92
C VAL A 45 5.21 11.03 -11.25
N PRO A 46 4.18 10.96 -12.12
CA PRO A 46 3.29 12.08 -12.43
C PRO A 46 2.76 12.77 -11.16
N SER A 47 2.71 14.12 -11.17
CA SER A 47 2.34 14.92 -10.00
C SER A 47 0.98 14.54 -9.40
N GLU A 48 0.01 14.18 -10.24
CA GLU A 48 -1.32 13.73 -9.81
C GLU A 48 -1.23 12.43 -8.98
N LEU A 49 -0.48 11.44 -9.45
CA LEU A 49 -0.29 10.17 -8.75
C LEU A 49 0.49 10.36 -7.45
N ARG A 50 1.47 11.27 -7.41
CA ARG A 50 2.17 11.63 -6.17
C ARG A 50 1.22 12.24 -5.14
N ALA A 51 0.37 13.17 -5.57
CA ALA A 51 -0.63 13.78 -4.70
C ALA A 51 -1.64 12.76 -4.17
N GLN A 52 -2.10 11.82 -5.00
CA GLN A 52 -2.98 10.72 -4.59
C GLN A 52 -2.30 9.80 -3.57
N ALA A 53 -1.05 9.43 -3.79
CA ALA A 53 -0.29 8.59 -2.86
C ALA A 53 -0.07 9.29 -1.51
N ALA A 54 0.29 10.58 -1.53
CA ALA A 54 0.44 11.39 -0.31
C ALA A 54 -0.88 11.50 0.46
N TYR A 55 -1.99 11.75 -0.23
CA TYR A 55 -3.32 11.83 0.38
C TYR A 55 -3.73 10.49 1.02
N ALA A 56 -3.52 9.37 0.33
CA ALA A 56 -3.81 8.04 0.87
C ALA A 56 -2.96 7.73 2.12
N ALA A 57 -1.66 8.04 2.09
CA ALA A 57 -0.77 7.84 3.24
C ALA A 57 -1.21 8.69 4.45
N ALA A 58 -1.57 9.95 4.23
CA ALA A 58 -2.06 10.84 5.28
C ALA A 58 -3.37 10.34 5.91
N ASN A 59 -4.30 9.82 5.10
CA ASN A 59 -5.56 9.24 5.60
C ASN A 59 -5.32 7.99 6.46
N LEU A 60 -4.37 7.12 6.08
CA LEU A 60 -4.01 5.98 6.91
C LEU A 60 -3.44 6.43 8.27
N LEU A 61 -2.57 7.44 8.28
CA LEU A 61 -1.91 7.95 9.48
C LEU A 61 -2.86 8.62 10.48
N ILE A 62 -3.92 9.28 9.99
CA ILE A 62 -4.91 9.94 10.85
C ILE A 62 -6.08 9.02 11.21
N SER A 63 -6.19 7.84 10.58
CA SER A 63 -7.25 6.89 10.89
C SER A 63 -7.12 6.31 12.29
N ASP A 64 -8.23 5.86 12.87
CA ASP A 64 -8.24 5.15 14.16
C ASP A 64 -7.66 3.72 14.06
N HIS A 65 -7.26 3.27 12.87
CA HIS A 65 -6.60 1.98 12.68
C HIS A 65 -5.13 2.04 13.08
N GLN A 66 -4.68 1.05 13.84
CA GLN A 66 -3.30 0.94 14.29
C GLN A 66 -2.76 -0.45 13.97
N ASP A 67 -1.47 -0.51 13.63
CA ASP A 67 -0.75 -1.77 13.63
C ASP A 67 -0.66 -2.30 15.06
N ALA A 68 -0.83 -3.62 15.22
CA ALA A 68 -0.72 -4.31 16.50
C ALA A 68 0.73 -4.56 16.93
#